data_AF-A0A1T1HHC4-F1
#
_entry.id   AF-A0A1T1HHC4-F1
#
_cell.length_a   1.000
_cell.length_b   1.000
_cell.length_c   1.000
_cell.angle_alpha   90.00
_cell.angle_beta   90.00
_cell.angle_gamma   90.00
#
_symmetry.space_group_name_H-M   'P 1'
#
loop_
_entity.id
_entity.type
_entity.pdbx_description
1 polymer ?
#
loop_
_entity_poly.entity_id
_entity_poly.type
_entity_poly.pdbx_seq_one_letter_code
_entity_poly.pdbx_strand_id
1 'polypeptide(L)'
;MNISTPDMTDIYGKPLHFDCTANGQIKGNDYRIATMDFQYDPNSRRVSNNITFYVGGVELSKAKKLLSSDFFALNDGETIDQFSGKAIHRRDKTYCGLTVTTKVKPIRGSNWTGWIAEDSYSGLPHPSCASPEEYTSRYRCVSLIVGNENMSAAMSQACLLRKSEDNIQVGLSYDIFIEMAKTIRFNEGHIFEN
;
A
#
# COMPACT_ATOMS: atom_id res chain seq x y z
N MET A 1 -30.01 -14.01 -7.88
CA MET A 1 -28.75 -13.82 -8.61
C MET A 1 -27.69 -14.61 -7.86
N ASN A 2 -27.29 -15.77 -8.37
CA ASN A 2 -26.31 -16.63 -7.70
C ASN A 2 -24.91 -16.17 -8.10
N ILE A 3 -24.17 -15.63 -7.15
CA ILE A 3 -22.74 -15.40 -7.26
C ILE A 3 -22.08 -16.61 -6.60
N SER A 4 -21.41 -17.44 -7.38
CA SER A 4 -20.63 -18.55 -6.87
C SER A 4 -19.39 -18.01 -6.17
N THR A 5 -19.35 -18.12 -4.85
CA THR A 5 -18.16 -17.89 -4.04
C THR A 5 -17.09 -18.92 -4.43
N PRO A 6 -15.82 -18.52 -4.64
CA PRO A 6 -14.74 -19.48 -4.83
C PRO A 6 -14.60 -20.34 -3.57
N ASP A 7 -14.59 -21.66 -3.75
CA ASP A 7 -14.26 -22.60 -2.68
C ASP A 7 -12.77 -22.44 -2.36
N MET A 8 -12.46 -21.65 -1.32
CA MET A 8 -11.10 -21.38 -0.87
C MET A 8 -10.64 -22.48 0.09
N THR A 9 -10.41 -23.68 -0.44
CA THR A 9 -9.86 -24.80 0.34
C THR A 9 -8.33 -24.75 0.50
N ASP A 10 -7.62 -23.86 -0.21
CA ASP A 10 -6.17 -23.72 -0.08
C ASP A 10 -5.68 -22.30 -0.41
N ILE A 11 -5.51 -21.48 0.62
CA ILE A 11 -4.95 -20.11 0.54
C ILE A 11 -3.45 -20.11 0.22
N TYR A 12 -2.76 -21.26 0.33
CA TYR A 12 -1.32 -21.38 0.12
C TYR A 12 -0.96 -21.73 -1.34
N GLY A 13 -1.95 -22.08 -2.17
CA GLY A 13 -1.72 -22.59 -3.54
C GLY A 13 -2.04 -21.62 -4.68
N LYS A 14 -2.67 -20.46 -4.43
CA LYS A 14 -3.01 -19.49 -5.47
C LYS A 14 -2.23 -18.18 -5.28
N PRO A 15 -1.47 -17.69 -6.28
CA PRO A 15 -0.89 -16.36 -6.21
C PRO A 15 -2.03 -15.36 -6.01
N LEU A 16 -1.83 -14.37 -5.14
CA LEU A 16 -2.72 -13.21 -5.03
C LEU A 16 -2.97 -12.66 -6.44
N HIS A 17 -4.18 -12.90 -6.96
CA HIS A 17 -4.55 -12.45 -8.28
C HIS A 17 -4.91 -10.98 -8.13
N PHE A 18 -4.01 -10.12 -8.60
CA PHE A 18 -4.30 -8.72 -8.76
C PHE A 18 -5.03 -8.54 -10.08
N ASP A 19 -6.30 -8.15 -10.01
CA ASP A 19 -7.02 -7.80 -11.23
C ASP A 19 -6.40 -6.52 -11.80
N CYS A 20 -5.81 -6.61 -13.00
CA CYS A 20 -5.39 -5.44 -13.76
C CYS A 20 -6.64 -4.78 -14.35
N THR A 21 -7.37 -4.03 -13.52
CA THR A 21 -8.72 -3.55 -13.88
C THR A 21 -8.70 -2.22 -14.64
N ALA A 22 -7.60 -1.47 -14.56
CA ALA A 22 -7.55 -0.12 -15.11
C ALA A 22 -6.12 0.32 -15.47
N ASN A 23 -6.03 1.36 -16.27
CA ASN A 23 -4.81 2.12 -16.51
C ASN A 23 -4.96 3.51 -15.87
N GLY A 24 -3.88 4.06 -15.33
CA GLY A 24 -3.85 5.41 -14.79
C GLY A 24 -2.57 6.13 -15.14
N GLN A 25 -2.59 7.46 -15.04
CA GLN A 25 -1.42 8.29 -15.26
C GLN A 25 -0.99 8.99 -13.97
N ILE A 26 0.30 8.89 -13.65
CA ILE A 26 0.91 9.62 -12.54
C ILE A 26 2.10 10.40 -13.11
N LYS A 27 2.04 11.73 -13.00
CA LYS A 27 3.07 12.64 -13.53
C LYS A 27 3.44 12.33 -14.99
N GLY A 28 2.43 12.07 -15.82
CA GLY A 28 2.59 11.78 -17.25
C GLY A 28 3.15 10.38 -17.60
N ASN A 29 3.34 9.49 -16.62
CA ASN A 29 3.74 8.10 -16.86
C ASN A 29 2.52 7.17 -16.74
N ASP A 30 2.44 6.18 -17.62
CA ASP A 30 1.36 5.18 -17.62
C ASP A 30 1.65 4.05 -16.61
N TYR A 31 0.62 3.70 -15.83
CA TYR A 31 0.65 2.62 -14.88
C TYR A 31 -0.54 1.69 -15.08
N ARG A 32 -0.28 0.38 -14.96
CA ARG A 32 -1.33 -0.63 -14.79
C ARG A 32 -1.76 -0.63 -13.34
N ILE A 33 -3.07 -0.62 -13.10
CA ILE A 33 -3.64 -0.60 -11.76
C ILE A 33 -4.09 -2.00 -11.40
N ALA A 34 -3.49 -2.53 -10.34
CA ALA A 34 -3.76 -3.82 -9.75
C ALA A 34 -4.48 -3.59 -8.42
N THR A 35 -5.71 -4.08 -8.29
CA THR A 35 -6.51 -3.87 -7.07
C THR A 35 -6.83 -5.19 -6.41
N MET A 36 -6.66 -5.27 -5.09
CA MET A 36 -7.14 -6.36 -4.24
C MET A 36 -8.18 -5.79 -3.29
N ASP A 37 -9.42 -6.25 -3.42
CA ASP A 37 -10.45 -5.97 -2.42
C ASP A 37 -10.28 -6.97 -1.26
N PHE A 38 -10.18 -6.45 -0.04
CA PHE A 38 -10.15 -7.28 1.17
C PHE A 38 -11.32 -6.95 2.11
N GLN A 39 -12.33 -6.23 1.60
CA GLN A 39 -13.56 -6.00 2.34
C GLN A 39 -14.38 -7.27 2.54
N TYR A 40 -14.91 -7.38 3.75
CA TYR A 40 -16.25 -7.92 3.95
C TYR A 40 -17.00 -7.01 4.93
N ASP A 41 -17.67 -5.98 4.40
CA ASP A 41 -18.70 -5.23 5.15
C ASP A 41 -20.00 -5.24 4.33
N PRO A 42 -21.03 -6.01 4.72
CA PRO A 42 -22.33 -5.99 4.03
C PRO A 42 -23.07 -4.64 4.15
N ASN A 43 -22.55 -3.67 4.91
CA ASN A 43 -23.20 -2.39 5.17
C ASN A 43 -22.50 -1.15 4.56
N SER A 44 -21.45 -1.34 3.74
CA SER A 44 -20.91 -0.33 2.80
C SER A 44 -20.47 1.02 3.42
N ARG A 45 -19.82 1.05 4.59
CA ARG A 45 -19.50 2.31 5.29
C ARG A 45 -18.02 2.65 5.50
N ARG A 46 -17.07 2.11 4.72
CA ARG A 46 -15.63 2.41 4.91
C ARG A 46 -14.87 2.76 3.63
N VAL A 47 -13.72 3.43 3.81
CA VAL A 47 -12.93 4.11 2.77
C VAL A 47 -11.57 3.44 2.52
N SER A 48 -10.94 2.73 3.48
CA SER A 48 -9.68 1.99 3.24
C SER A 48 -9.91 0.49 3.22
N ASN A 49 -10.17 0.00 2.03
CA ASN A 49 -10.88 -1.24 1.82
C ASN A 49 -10.28 -2.09 0.68
N ASN A 50 -9.30 -1.52 -0.02
CA ASN A 50 -8.57 -2.16 -1.09
C ASN A 50 -7.08 -1.88 -0.95
N ILE A 51 -6.29 -2.83 -1.43
CA ILE A 51 -4.88 -2.59 -1.73
C ILE A 51 -4.79 -2.31 -3.22
N THR A 52 -4.31 -1.13 -3.56
CA THR A 52 -4.16 -0.71 -4.96
C THR A 52 -2.69 -0.49 -5.27
N PHE A 53 -2.19 -1.25 -6.24
CA PHE A 53 -0.86 -1.12 -6.81
C PHE A 53 -0.90 -0.43 -8.17
N TYR A 54 0.01 0.50 -8.38
CA TYR A 54 0.31 1.16 -9.64
C TYR A 54 1.63 0.59 -10.15
N VAL A 55 1.56 -0.25 -11.18
CA VAL A 55 2.69 -0.99 -11.73
C VAL A 55 3.11 -0.35 -13.05
N GLY A 56 4.37 0.04 -13.15
CA GLY A 56 4.94 0.70 -14.33
C GLY A 56 6.26 0.09 -14.75
N GLY A 57 6.56 0.16 -16.05
CA GLY A 57 7.85 -0.20 -16.65
C GLY A 57 8.93 0.85 -16.38
N VAL A 58 9.02 1.34 -15.14
CA VAL A 58 9.96 2.36 -14.69
C VAL A 58 10.83 1.76 -13.61
N GLU A 59 12.15 1.85 -13.79
CA GLU A 59 13.13 1.39 -12.79
C GLU A 59 12.90 2.03 -11.41
N LEU A 60 13.25 1.31 -10.34
CA LEU A 60 13.03 1.75 -8.97
C LEU A 60 13.69 3.10 -8.66
N SER A 61 14.86 3.39 -9.23
CA SER A 61 15.62 4.63 -8.98
C SER A 61 14.84 5.88 -9.44
N LYS A 62 14.17 5.77 -10.59
CA LYS A 62 13.28 6.79 -11.16
C LYS A 62 11.94 6.83 -10.44
N ALA A 63 11.35 5.66 -10.19
CA ALA A 63 10.09 5.53 -9.47
C ALA A 63 10.16 6.14 -8.08
N LYS A 64 11.29 5.96 -7.37
CA LYS A 64 11.58 6.63 -6.09
C LYS A 64 11.39 8.14 -6.22
N LYS A 65 12.00 8.79 -7.21
CA LYS A 65 11.87 10.25 -7.36
C LYS A 65 10.46 10.68 -7.76
N LEU A 66 9.82 9.92 -8.63
CA LEU A 66 8.48 10.25 -9.16
C LEU A 66 7.38 10.04 -8.12
N LEU A 67 7.41 8.92 -7.39
CA LEU A 67 6.28 8.42 -6.61
C LEU A 67 6.38 8.72 -5.12
N SER A 68 7.56 9.11 -4.60
CA SER A 68 7.71 9.36 -3.16
C SER A 68 6.83 10.49 -2.65
N SER A 69 6.68 11.60 -3.40
CA SER A 69 5.78 12.68 -2.99
C SER A 69 4.32 12.22 -2.96
N ASP A 70 3.94 11.36 -3.91
CA ASP A 70 2.54 11.01 -4.14
C ASP A 70 2.08 9.92 -3.17
N PHE A 71 2.94 8.95 -2.90
CA PHE A 71 2.62 7.77 -2.09
C PHE A 71 3.11 7.87 -0.65
N PHE A 72 4.25 8.53 -0.41
CA PHE A 72 4.78 8.72 0.94
C PHE A 72 4.54 10.13 1.49
N ALA A 73 3.94 11.02 0.69
CA ALA A 73 3.62 12.40 1.08
C ALA A 73 4.80 13.09 1.79
N LEU A 74 5.99 12.94 1.20
CA LEU A 74 7.20 13.66 1.61
C LEU A 74 7.03 15.14 1.26
N ASN A 75 7.54 16.03 2.14
CA ASN A 75 7.59 17.45 1.84
C ASN A 75 8.66 17.74 0.77
N ASP A 76 8.57 18.90 0.13
CA ASP A 76 9.56 19.33 -0.86
C ASP A 76 10.98 19.33 -0.26
N GLY A 77 11.90 18.65 -0.94
CA GLY A 77 13.30 18.49 -0.51
C GLY A 77 13.55 17.33 0.45
N GLU A 78 12.51 16.67 0.97
CA GLU A 78 12.69 15.43 1.72
C GLU A 78 12.97 14.26 0.77
N THR A 79 14.11 13.60 0.97
CA THR A 79 14.45 12.39 0.24
C THR A 79 14.20 11.18 1.12
N ILE A 80 13.81 10.05 0.51
CA ILE A 80 13.88 8.75 1.19
C ILE A 80 15.36 8.44 1.36
N ASP A 81 15.95 8.90 2.45
CA ASP A 81 17.29 8.52 2.79
C ASP A 81 17.27 7.10 3.37
N GLN A 82 18.25 6.30 2.96
CA GLN A 82 18.28 4.85 3.09
C GLN A 82 18.49 4.38 4.55
N PHE A 83 18.55 5.32 5.49
CA PHE A 83 18.77 5.07 6.90
C PHE A 83 17.45 5.01 7.67
N SER A 84 17.27 3.85 8.29
CA SER A 84 16.12 3.46 9.11
C SER A 84 15.67 4.55 10.08
N GLY A 85 14.40 4.93 9.99
CA GLY A 85 13.65 5.37 11.15
C GLY A 85 13.57 6.87 11.42
N LYS A 86 13.86 7.72 10.44
CA LYS A 86 13.46 9.12 10.54
C LYS A 86 11.92 9.20 10.51
N ALA A 87 11.37 9.73 11.61
CA ALA A 87 9.97 10.10 11.70
C ALA A 87 9.77 11.44 10.98
N ILE A 88 8.88 11.47 10.00
CA ILE A 88 8.48 12.67 9.27
C ILE A 88 7.15 13.13 9.87
N HIS A 89 7.16 14.28 10.52
CA HIS A 89 5.95 14.90 11.03
C HIS A 89 5.28 15.69 9.91
N ARG A 90 4.12 15.23 9.45
CA ARG A 90 3.38 15.93 8.40
C ARG A 90 2.55 17.04 9.05
N ARG A 91 3.15 18.23 9.23
CA ARG A 91 2.47 19.38 9.84
C ARG A 91 1.27 19.87 9.02
N ASP A 92 1.35 19.74 7.70
CA ASP A 92 0.32 20.26 6.77
C ASP A 92 -0.79 19.25 6.44
N LYS A 93 -0.67 18.00 6.93
CA LYS A 93 -1.73 16.99 6.83
C LYS A 93 -2.20 16.59 8.21
N THR A 94 -3.26 17.24 8.68
CA THR A 94 -4.03 16.75 9.82
C THR A 94 -5.23 15.98 9.30
N TYR A 95 -5.41 14.74 9.75
CA TYR A 95 -6.69 14.06 9.55
C TYR A 95 -7.58 14.39 10.72
N CYS A 96 -8.56 15.27 10.51
CA CYS A 96 -9.46 15.67 11.59
C CYS A 96 -8.75 16.15 12.86
N GLY A 97 -7.68 16.95 12.72
CA GLY A 97 -6.88 17.42 13.86
C GLY A 97 -5.86 16.42 14.42
N LEU A 98 -5.84 15.17 13.92
CA LEU A 98 -4.80 14.20 14.27
C LEU A 98 -3.47 14.59 13.64
N THR A 99 -2.41 14.51 14.44
CA THR A 99 -1.03 14.67 13.97
C THR A 99 -0.54 13.36 13.36
N VAL A 100 -0.02 13.43 12.14
CA VAL A 100 0.51 12.27 11.41
C VAL A 100 2.03 12.25 11.49
N THR A 101 2.56 11.10 11.90
CA THR A 101 3.99 10.80 11.87
C THR A 101 4.25 9.62 10.96
N THR A 102 5.08 9.81 9.94
CA THR A 102 5.41 8.78 8.96
C THR A 102 6.81 8.25 9.20
N LYS A 103 6.96 6.93 9.29
CA LYS A 103 8.26 6.25 9.39
C LYS A 103 8.51 5.47 8.12
N VAL A 104 9.55 5.84 7.38
CA VAL A 104 9.96 5.11 6.17
C VAL A 104 11.06 4.10 6.51
N LYS A 105 10.94 2.88 5.99
CA LYS A 105 11.91 1.79 6.20
C LYS A 105 12.18 1.07 4.87
N PRO A 106 13.41 0.58 4.65
CA PRO A 106 13.68 -0.29 3.51
C PRO A 106 12.96 -1.63 3.66
N ILE A 107 12.53 -2.19 2.53
CA ILE A 107 11.96 -3.55 2.42
C ILE A 107 12.55 -4.23 1.19
N ARG A 108 12.67 -5.56 1.23
CA ARG A 108 13.20 -6.36 0.12
C ARG A 108 12.39 -7.63 -0.04
N GLY A 109 12.17 -8.02 -1.28
CA GLY A 109 11.64 -9.33 -1.64
C GLY A 109 12.70 -10.18 -2.31
N SER A 110 12.25 -11.16 -3.09
CA SER A 110 13.15 -12.12 -3.74
C SER A 110 13.97 -11.51 -4.88
N ASN A 111 13.38 -10.63 -5.70
CA ASN A 111 14.05 -10.00 -6.85
C ASN A 111 13.80 -8.48 -6.95
N TRP A 112 13.48 -7.84 -5.83
CA TRP A 112 13.22 -6.42 -5.76
C TRP A 112 13.63 -5.83 -4.42
N THR A 113 13.82 -4.52 -4.43
CA THR A 113 14.02 -3.71 -3.23
C THR A 113 13.00 -2.57 -3.21
N GLY A 114 12.91 -1.87 -2.10
CA GLY A 114 11.96 -0.78 -1.99
C GLY A 114 11.89 -0.20 -0.59
N TRP A 115 10.80 0.50 -0.35
CA TRP A 115 10.54 1.19 0.90
C TRP A 115 9.07 1.05 1.27
N ILE A 116 8.82 0.96 2.56
CA ILE A 116 7.48 1.05 3.15
C ILE A 116 7.42 2.30 4.03
N ALA A 117 6.37 3.08 3.88
CA ALA A 117 6.04 4.21 4.73
C ALA A 117 4.93 3.80 5.70
N GLU A 118 5.16 3.94 6.99
CA GLU A 118 4.20 3.64 8.06
C GLU A 118 3.72 4.92 8.72
N ASP A 119 2.42 5.21 8.63
CA ASP A 119 1.80 6.34 9.29
C ASP A 119 1.30 5.96 10.69
N SER A 120 1.55 6.84 11.64
CA SER A 120 1.01 6.82 13.00
C SER A 120 0.27 8.10 13.27
N TYR A 121 -0.95 7.97 13.80
CA TYR A 121 -1.83 9.08 14.13
C TYR A 121 -1.84 9.27 15.64
N SER A 122 -1.78 10.52 16.08
CA SER A 122 -1.77 10.89 17.50
C SER A 122 -2.56 12.18 17.73
N GLY A 123 -2.99 12.38 18.98
CA GLY A 123 -3.87 13.48 19.35
C GLY A 123 -5.33 13.05 19.47
N LEU A 124 -6.21 14.02 19.66
CA LEU A 124 -7.66 13.82 19.71
C LEU A 124 -8.27 14.28 18.39
N PRO A 125 -9.15 13.48 17.77
CA PRO A 125 -9.86 13.93 16.59
C PRO A 125 -10.77 15.11 16.93
N HIS A 126 -10.93 16.03 16.00
CA HIS A 126 -11.81 17.18 16.13
C HIS A 126 -13.25 16.70 16.41
N PRO A 127 -13.99 17.30 17.36
CA PRO A 127 -15.31 16.80 17.77
C PRO A 127 -16.34 16.70 16.64
N SER A 128 -16.20 17.51 15.58
CA SER A 128 -17.08 17.51 14.42
C SER A 128 -16.71 16.48 13.36
N CYS A 129 -15.65 15.69 13.56
CA CYS A 129 -15.22 14.67 12.62
C CYS A 129 -15.63 13.28 13.11
N ALA A 130 -16.37 12.56 12.26
CA ALA A 130 -16.47 11.12 12.36
C ALA A 130 -15.13 10.52 11.94
N SER A 131 -14.17 10.40 12.86
CA SER A 131 -12.88 9.78 12.54
C SER A 131 -13.12 8.30 12.25
N PRO A 132 -12.80 7.79 11.06
CA PRO A 132 -12.78 6.37 10.78
C PRO A 132 -11.94 5.63 11.82
N GLU A 133 -12.38 4.43 12.22
CA GLU A 133 -11.63 3.59 13.16
C GLU A 133 -10.19 3.31 12.71
N GLU A 134 -9.93 3.41 11.41
CA GLU A 134 -8.65 3.23 10.73
C GLU A 134 -7.55 4.19 11.19
N TYR A 135 -7.90 5.32 11.80
CA TYR A 135 -6.93 6.29 12.34
C TYR A 135 -6.71 6.16 13.85
N THR A 136 -7.19 5.07 14.44
CA THR A 136 -6.91 4.71 15.84
C THR A 136 -5.63 3.89 15.96
N SER A 137 -5.15 3.69 17.19
CA SER A 137 -3.99 2.84 17.47
C SER A 137 -4.18 1.36 17.10
N ARG A 138 -5.41 0.94 16.77
CA ARG A 138 -5.75 -0.42 16.32
C ARG A 138 -5.17 -0.74 14.94
N TYR A 139 -4.97 0.28 14.10
CA TYR A 139 -4.54 0.12 12.71
C TYR A 139 -3.13 0.68 12.49
N ARG A 140 -2.52 0.25 11.39
CA ARG A 140 -1.24 0.73 10.87
C ARG A 140 -1.44 1.00 9.39
N CYS A 141 -1.46 2.28 9.03
CA CYS A 141 -1.63 2.70 7.66
C CYS A 141 -0.28 2.73 6.96
N VAL A 142 -0.18 2.05 5.82
CA VAL A 142 1.08 1.86 5.11
C VAL A 142 0.94 2.13 3.63
N SER A 143 2.00 2.69 3.06
CA SER A 143 2.21 2.82 1.60
C SER A 143 3.50 2.12 1.24
N LEU A 144 3.62 1.64 0.00
CA LEU A 144 4.77 0.85 -0.44
C LEU A 144 5.27 1.35 -1.80
N ILE A 145 6.59 1.38 -2.01
CA ILE A 145 7.19 1.54 -3.34
C ILE A 145 8.26 0.46 -3.47
N VAL A 146 8.11 -0.43 -4.45
CA VAL A 146 9.01 -1.56 -4.69
C VAL A 146 9.36 -1.67 -6.16
N GLY A 147 10.51 -2.25 -6.49
CA GLY A 147 10.93 -2.38 -7.88
C GLY A 147 12.32 -2.99 -8.04
N ASN A 148 12.70 -3.14 -9.30
CA ASN A 148 14.02 -3.56 -9.73
C ASN A 148 14.55 -2.59 -10.81
N GLU A 149 15.52 -3.02 -11.60
CA GLU A 149 16.14 -2.21 -12.66
C GLU A 149 15.20 -1.95 -13.85
N ASN A 150 14.10 -2.69 -13.97
CA ASN A 150 13.24 -2.67 -15.15
C ASN A 150 11.82 -2.18 -14.85
N MET A 151 11.31 -2.44 -13.65
CA MET A 151 9.94 -2.12 -13.27
C MET A 151 9.78 -1.78 -11.81
N SER A 152 8.66 -1.11 -11.51
CA SER A 152 8.29 -0.72 -10.16
C SER A 152 6.79 -0.82 -9.95
N ALA A 153 6.41 -0.96 -8.69
CA ALA A 153 5.05 -0.89 -8.21
C ALA A 153 4.98 0.05 -7.01
N ALA A 154 3.99 0.93 -7.00
CA ALA A 154 3.66 1.76 -5.84
C ALA A 154 2.27 1.40 -5.32
N MET A 155 2.13 1.26 -4.02
CA MET A 155 0.89 0.94 -3.36
C MET A 155 0.33 2.19 -2.68
N SER A 156 -0.92 2.51 -3.00
CA SER A 156 -1.68 3.52 -2.26
C SER A 156 -1.77 3.16 -0.78
N GLN A 157 -1.96 4.16 0.06
CA GLN A 157 -2.08 3.92 1.49
C GLN A 157 -3.24 2.98 1.81
N ALA A 158 -2.95 1.92 2.57
CA ALA A 158 -3.94 1.00 3.12
C ALA A 158 -3.77 0.88 4.65
N CYS A 159 -4.87 0.89 5.39
CA CYS A 159 -4.87 0.76 6.85
C CYS A 159 -5.09 -0.69 7.29
N LEU A 160 -4.04 -1.28 7.83
CA LEU A 160 -3.99 -2.71 8.18
C LEU A 160 -4.13 -2.91 9.69
N LEU A 161 -4.69 -4.03 10.13
CA LEU A 161 -4.81 -4.34 11.55
C LEU A 161 -3.42 -4.56 12.17
N ARG A 162 -3.18 -3.97 13.35
CA ARG A 162 -1.96 -4.28 14.13
C ARG A 162 -2.04 -5.64 14.82
N LYS A 163 -3.24 -6.06 15.18
CA LYS A 163 -3.48 -7.38 15.77
C LYS A 163 -3.44 -8.40 14.64
N SER A 164 -2.76 -9.52 14.89
CA SER A 164 -2.86 -10.69 14.01
C SER A 164 -4.28 -11.26 14.12
N GLU A 165 -5.00 -11.17 13.02
CA GLU A 165 -6.29 -11.79 12.77
C GLU A 165 -6.18 -12.61 11.49
N ASP A 166 -6.58 -13.88 11.58
CA ASP A 166 -6.58 -14.80 10.43
C ASP A 166 -7.88 -14.71 9.63
N ASN A 167 -8.87 -13.94 10.12
CA ASN A 167 -10.12 -13.70 9.44
C ASN A 167 -10.06 -12.39 8.65
N ILE A 168 -9.86 -12.50 7.33
CA ILE A 168 -9.82 -11.36 6.40
C ILE A 168 -11.10 -10.50 6.45
N GLN A 169 -12.24 -11.06 6.89
CA GLN A 169 -13.50 -10.30 7.04
C GLN A 169 -13.42 -9.25 8.17
N VAL A 170 -12.52 -9.44 9.15
CA VAL A 170 -12.29 -8.48 10.24
C VAL A 170 -11.27 -7.41 9.80
N GLY A 171 -10.51 -7.69 8.75
CA GLY A 171 -9.48 -6.84 8.17
C GLY A 171 -8.19 -7.62 7.89
N LEU A 172 -7.31 -7.06 7.07
CA LEU A 172 -6.00 -7.65 6.80
C LEU A 172 -4.98 -7.22 7.85
N SER A 173 -4.31 -8.19 8.46
CA SER A 173 -3.25 -7.97 9.43
C SER A 173 -1.99 -7.43 8.76
N TYR A 174 -1.33 -6.45 9.41
CA TYR A 174 -0.09 -5.86 8.93
C TYR A 174 1.01 -6.93 8.75
N ASP A 175 1.19 -7.82 9.73
CA ASP A 175 2.24 -8.85 9.66
C ASP A 175 1.99 -9.82 8.50
N ILE A 176 0.74 -10.27 8.32
CA ILE A 176 0.33 -11.12 7.19
C ILE A 176 0.59 -10.40 5.87
N PHE A 177 0.18 -9.14 5.75
CA PHE A 177 0.44 -8.33 4.56
C PHE A 177 1.93 -8.21 4.25
N ILE A 178 2.80 -8.00 5.25
CA ILE A 178 4.24 -7.90 5.03
C ILE A 178 4.81 -9.21 4.50
N GLU A 179 4.37 -10.34 5.04
CA GLU A 179 4.78 -11.65 4.53
C GLU A 179 4.28 -11.87 3.10
N MET A 180 3.02 -11.55 2.80
CA MET A 180 2.48 -11.57 1.43
C MET A 180 3.29 -10.67 0.49
N ALA A 181 3.58 -9.43 0.89
CA ALA A 181 4.31 -8.47 0.08
C ALA A 181 5.70 -9.00 -0.29
N LYS A 182 6.43 -9.63 0.64
CA LYS A 182 7.74 -10.24 0.39
C LYS A 182 7.70 -11.38 -0.64
N THR A 183 6.54 -12.02 -0.85
CA THR A 183 6.35 -13.05 -1.88
C THR A 183 6.20 -12.50 -3.29
N ILE A 184 5.93 -11.19 -3.46
CA ILE A 184 5.81 -10.54 -4.77
C ILE A 184 7.08 -10.79 -5.59
N ARG A 185 6.89 -11.07 -6.88
CA ARG A 185 7.97 -11.19 -7.86
C ARG A 185 7.65 -10.33 -9.06
N PHE A 186 8.67 -9.62 -9.56
CA PHE A 186 8.59 -8.98 -10.85
C PHE A 186 9.02 -9.98 -11.92
N ASN A 187 8.08 -10.39 -12.78
CA ASN A 187 8.37 -11.24 -13.92
C ASN A 187 8.56 -10.34 -15.14
N GLU A 188 9.81 -10.18 -15.54
CA GLU A 188 10.16 -9.51 -16.79
C GLU A 188 9.75 -10.42 -17.95
N GLY A 189 8.66 -10.08 -18.63
CA GLY A 189 8.35 -10.73 -19.89
C GLY A 189 9.39 -10.32 -20.92
N HIS A 190 10.04 -11.29 -21.59
CA HIS A 190 10.72 -11.01 -22.85
C HIS A 190 9.66 -10.47 -23.82
N ILE A 191 9.75 -9.18 -24.15
CA ILE A 191 9.03 -8.64 -25.29
C ILE A 191 9.71 -9.26 -26.51
N PHE A 192 9.10 -10.30 -27.08
CA PHE A 192 9.48 -10.75 -28.41
C PHE A 192 9.11 -9.62 -29.37
N GLU A 193 10.11 -8.85 -29.79
CA GLU A 193 9.99 -8.00 -30.98
C GLU A 193 9.79 -8.95 -32.18
N ASN A 194 8.59 -8.93 -32.76
CA ASN A 194 8.31 -9.50 -34.08
C ASN A 194 8.38 -8.40 -35.13
#